data_AF-A0AAV2TBA3-F1
#
_entry.id   AF-A0AAV2TBA3-F1
#
_cell.length_a   1.000
_cell.length_b   1.000
_cell.length_c   1.000
_cell.angle_alpha   90.00
_cell.angle_beta   90.00
_cell.angle_gamma   90.00
#
_symmetry.space_group_name_H-M   'P 1'
#
loop_
_entity.id
_entity.type
_entity.pdbx_description
1 polymer ?
#
loop_
_entity_poly.entity_id
_entity_poly.type
_entity_poly.pdbx_seq_one_letter_code
_entity_poly.pdbx_strand_id
1 'polypeptide(L)'
;MKPSTSKEDCIVVPIEVGQELAAKVLGFAPLQLADDIYNMVSDNVAGMVQSFVQKLSDKYRSKLKPDQVDELLNVLRHKLQRQLDSAFNDFEKFLIGDLLYIHPNVVLEEDRCQLSYREEYDKAIDKRIDTYTKRLVALRTLKAEATRELASLQSVSEASEKACAEIENAVKDSFEVDSLDELSVLIRERTKSFGQIYSAFSEHFLPHL
;
A
#
# COMPACT_ATOMS: atom_id res chain seq x y z
N MET A 1 48.40 32.51 -29.11
CA MET A 1 47.14 31.95 -28.59
C MET A 1 46.90 30.61 -29.28
N LYS A 2 47.07 29.50 -28.55
CA LYS A 2 46.70 28.16 -29.01
C LYS A 2 45.35 27.81 -28.38
N PRO A 3 44.35 27.31 -29.13
CA PRO A 3 43.14 26.80 -28.53
C PRO A 3 43.44 25.40 -27.97
N SER A 4 43.20 25.23 -26.67
CA SER A 4 43.21 23.95 -25.97
C SER A 4 41.96 23.16 -26.35
N THR A 5 42.14 22.09 -27.10
CA THR A 5 41.13 21.05 -27.31
C THR A 5 40.97 20.25 -26.02
N SER A 6 39.97 20.60 -25.21
CA SER A 6 39.49 19.72 -24.15
C SER A 6 38.83 18.52 -24.80
N LYS A 7 39.50 17.37 -24.75
CA LYS A 7 38.90 16.07 -25.05
C LYS A 7 37.76 15.89 -24.06
N GLU A 8 36.53 15.88 -24.55
CA GLU A 8 35.38 15.41 -23.80
C GLU A 8 35.65 13.95 -23.45
N ASP A 9 35.72 13.66 -22.15
CA ASP A 9 35.86 12.31 -21.63
C ASP A 9 34.60 11.53 -22.03
N CYS A 10 34.70 10.78 -23.12
CA CYS A 10 33.66 9.87 -23.59
C CYS A 10 33.58 8.71 -22.58
N ILE A 11 32.71 8.83 -21.59
CA ILE A 11 32.43 7.74 -20.65
C ILE A 11 31.76 6.62 -21.46
N VAL A 12 32.52 5.56 -21.72
CA VAL A 12 32.01 4.36 -22.40
C VAL A 12 31.14 3.61 -21.39
N VAL A 13 29.83 3.87 -21.44
CA VAL A 13 28.86 3.13 -20.64
C VAL A 13 28.69 1.74 -21.28
N PRO A 14 28.78 0.63 -20.52
CA PRO A 14 28.49 -0.70 -21.03
C PRO A 14 27.07 -0.73 -21.60
N ILE A 15 26.90 -1.37 -22.77
CA ILE A 15 25.60 -1.46 -23.47
C ILE A 15 24.51 -2.01 -22.54
N GLU A 16 24.87 -2.92 -21.64
CA GLU A 16 24.00 -3.52 -20.62
C GLU A 16 23.36 -2.48 -19.69
N VAL A 17 24.12 -1.47 -19.24
CA VAL A 17 23.63 -0.41 -18.34
C VAL A 17 22.75 0.60 -19.08
N GLY A 18 23.07 0.88 -20.35
CA GLY A 18 22.24 1.76 -21.19
C GLY A 18 20.88 1.13 -21.54
N GLN A 19 20.82 -0.20 -21.61
CA GLN A 19 19.59 -0.92 -21.93
C GLN A 19 18.71 -1.21 -20.72
N GLU A 20 19.26 -1.25 -19.50
CA GLU A 20 18.46 -1.44 -18.29
C GLU A 20 17.41 -0.33 -18.13
N LEU A 21 17.82 0.93 -18.36
CA LEU A 21 16.92 2.08 -18.33
C LEU A 21 15.82 1.97 -19.40
N ALA A 22 16.20 1.62 -20.63
CA ALA A 22 15.25 1.43 -21.72
C ALA A 22 14.28 0.29 -21.44
N ALA A 23 14.76 -0.83 -20.90
CA ALA A 23 13.95 -1.98 -20.54
C ALA A 23 12.98 -1.67 -19.41
N LYS A 24 13.40 -0.87 -18.42
CA LYS A 24 12.54 -0.43 -17.32
C LYS A 24 11.39 0.45 -17.81
N VAL A 25 11.64 1.34 -18.78
CA VAL A 25 10.59 2.20 -19.36
C VAL A 25 9.65 1.43 -20.29
N LEU A 26 10.20 0.57 -21.14
CA LEU A 26 9.44 -0.09 -22.20
C LEU A 26 8.77 -1.40 -21.72
N GLY A 27 9.24 -1.98 -20.63
CA GLY A 27 8.78 -3.26 -20.11
C GLY A 27 9.32 -4.48 -20.87
N PHE A 28 10.23 -4.27 -21.81
CA PHE A 28 10.92 -5.32 -22.57
C PHE A 28 12.34 -4.87 -22.94
N ALA A 29 13.25 -5.83 -23.14
CA ALA A 29 14.63 -5.53 -23.53
C ALA A 29 14.71 -5.21 -25.04
N PRO A 30 15.28 -4.06 -25.45
CA PRO A 30 15.44 -3.70 -26.87
C PRO A 30 16.17 -4.75 -27.72
N LEU A 31 17.20 -5.41 -27.16
CA LEU A 31 17.90 -6.52 -27.83
C LEU A 31 16.97 -7.69 -28.12
N GLN A 32 16.14 -8.06 -27.15
CA GLN A 32 15.20 -9.16 -27.32
C GLN A 32 14.19 -8.88 -28.44
N LEU A 33 13.74 -7.62 -28.56
CA LEU A 33 12.91 -7.20 -29.69
C LEU A 33 13.64 -7.35 -31.03
N ALA A 34 14.92 -6.96 -31.10
CA ALA A 34 15.72 -7.11 -32.32
C ALA A 34 15.88 -8.59 -32.70
N ASP A 35 16.16 -9.46 -31.73
CA ASP A 35 16.27 -10.91 -31.92
C ASP A 35 14.95 -11.53 -32.41
N ASP A 36 13.83 -11.17 -31.79
CA ASP A 36 12.51 -11.67 -32.16
C ASP A 36 12.13 -11.27 -33.59
N ILE A 37 12.42 -10.02 -33.98
CA ILE A 37 12.20 -9.53 -35.35
C ILE A 37 13.14 -10.26 -36.32
N TYR A 38 14.41 -10.46 -35.97
CA TYR A 38 15.37 -11.18 -36.81
C TYR A 38 14.90 -12.63 -37.07
N ASN A 39 14.49 -13.33 -36.02
CA ASN A 39 13.98 -14.70 -36.11
C ASN A 39 12.74 -14.76 -37.02
N MET A 40 11.78 -13.85 -36.82
CA MET A 40 10.59 -13.78 -37.65
C MET A 40 10.91 -13.55 -39.13
N VAL A 41 11.82 -12.62 -39.44
CA VAL A 41 12.18 -12.32 -40.83
C VAL A 41 12.99 -13.47 -41.44
N SER A 42 13.89 -14.10 -40.68
CA SER A 42 14.64 -15.28 -41.11
C SER A 42 13.71 -16.44 -41.46
N ASP A 43 12.72 -16.73 -40.62
CA ASP A 43 11.72 -17.78 -40.86
C ASP A 43 10.88 -17.49 -42.10
N ASN A 44 10.46 -16.23 -42.29
CA ASN A 44 9.74 -15.81 -43.48
C ASN A 44 10.58 -15.94 -44.75
N VAL A 45 11.85 -15.56 -44.72
CA VAL A 45 12.77 -15.71 -45.86
C VAL A 45 12.97 -17.19 -46.18
N ALA A 46 13.16 -18.04 -45.16
CA ALA A 46 13.28 -19.48 -45.35
C ALA A 46 12.01 -20.08 -45.98
N GLY A 47 10.83 -19.67 -45.51
CA GLY A 47 9.54 -20.07 -46.08
C GLY A 47 9.35 -19.61 -47.52
N MET A 48 9.76 -18.38 -47.85
CA MET A 48 9.74 -17.86 -49.21
C MET A 48 10.64 -18.67 -50.15
N VAL A 49 11.86 -19.00 -49.72
CA VAL A 49 12.80 -19.83 -50.49
C VAL A 49 12.21 -21.23 -50.73
N GLN A 50 11.64 -21.87 -49.71
CA GLN A 50 10.97 -23.17 -49.88
C GLN A 50 9.77 -23.09 -50.82
N SER A 51 8.94 -22.05 -50.71
CA SER A 51 7.79 -21.85 -51.61
C SER A 51 8.21 -21.60 -53.06
N PHE A 52 9.34 -20.90 -53.26
CA PHE A 52 9.92 -20.65 -54.57
C PHE A 52 10.38 -21.97 -55.20
N VAL A 53 11.03 -22.83 -54.42
CA VAL A 53 11.50 -24.16 -54.84
C VAL A 53 10.34 -25.06 -55.21
N GLN A 54 9.29 -25.10 -54.39
CA GLN A 54 8.10 -25.87 -54.68
C GLN A 54 7.47 -25.45 -56.03
N LYS A 55 7.34 -24.13 -56.26
CA LYS A 55 6.82 -23.58 -57.52
C LYS A 55 7.72 -23.85 -58.72
N LEU A 56 9.04 -23.83 -58.52
CA LEU A 56 10.03 -24.12 -59.57
C LEU A 56 9.96 -25.60 -59.98
N SER A 57 9.93 -26.50 -58.99
CA SER A 57 9.79 -27.94 -59.18
C SER A 57 8.48 -28.29 -59.86
N ASP A 58 7.36 -27.66 -59.47
CA ASP A 58 6.05 -27.90 -60.10
C ASP A 58 5.98 -27.41 -61.56
N LYS A 59 6.63 -26.29 -61.91
CA LYS A 59 6.67 -25.79 -63.29
C LYS A 59 7.62 -26.53 -64.22
N TYR A 60 8.74 -27.06 -63.71
CA TYR A 60 9.83 -27.59 -64.53
C TYR A 60 10.15 -29.07 -64.26
N ARG A 61 9.17 -29.85 -63.76
CA ARG A 61 9.26 -31.29 -63.42
C ARG A 61 10.02 -32.17 -64.42
N SER A 62 10.03 -31.80 -65.70
CA SER A 62 10.57 -32.62 -66.80
C SER A 62 11.93 -32.14 -67.35
N LYS A 63 12.50 -31.03 -66.86
CA LYS A 63 13.77 -30.47 -67.38
C LYS A 63 14.85 -30.19 -66.34
N LEU A 64 14.53 -30.16 -65.05
CA LEU A 64 15.54 -29.92 -64.01
C LEU A 64 15.97 -31.22 -63.33
N LYS A 65 17.29 -31.40 -63.22
CA LYS A 65 17.88 -32.39 -62.32
C LYS A 65 17.74 -31.87 -60.88
N PRO A 66 17.33 -32.72 -59.92
CA PRO A 66 17.14 -32.32 -58.52
C PRO A 66 18.41 -31.71 -57.92
N ASP A 67 19.58 -32.26 -58.23
CA ASP A 67 20.86 -31.77 -57.71
C ASP A 67 21.16 -30.31 -58.07
N GLN A 68 20.74 -29.84 -59.25
CA GLN A 68 20.97 -28.46 -59.69
C GLN A 68 20.00 -27.47 -59.02
N VAL A 69 18.82 -27.94 -58.61
CA VAL A 69 17.86 -27.14 -57.82
C VAL A 69 18.40 -26.92 -56.42
N ASP A 70 18.92 -27.98 -55.81
CA ASP A 70 19.46 -27.94 -54.45
C ASP A 70 20.72 -27.08 -54.35
N GLU A 71 21.60 -27.12 -55.36
CA GLU A 71 22.78 -26.26 -55.42
C GLU A 71 22.40 -24.78 -55.57
N LEU A 72 21.46 -24.45 -56.47
CA LEU A 72 20.94 -23.08 -56.65
C LEU A 72 20.25 -22.57 -55.37
N LEU A 73 19.52 -23.43 -54.67
CA LEU A 73 18.84 -23.13 -53.42
C LEU A 73 19.84 -22.82 -52.33
N ASN A 74 20.90 -23.63 -52.19
CA ASN A 74 21.95 -23.39 -51.21
C ASN A 74 22.64 -22.05 -51.47
N VAL A 75 22.95 -21.72 -52.73
CA VAL A 75 23.54 -20.42 -53.09
C VAL A 75 22.59 -19.26 -52.78
N LEU A 76 21.31 -19.39 -53.14
CA LEU A 76 20.30 -18.36 -52.89
C LEU A 76 20.09 -18.13 -51.38
N ARG A 77 19.98 -19.22 -50.61
CA ARG A 77 19.84 -19.19 -49.15
C ARG A 77 21.03 -18.51 -48.49
N HIS A 78 22.26 -18.90 -48.85
CA HIS A 78 23.47 -18.30 -48.30
C HIS A 78 23.58 -16.80 -48.64
N LYS A 79 23.21 -16.42 -49.86
CA LYS A 79 23.28 -15.01 -50.29
C LYS A 79 22.21 -14.15 -49.61
N LEU A 80 20.98 -14.65 -49.50
CA LEU A 80 19.89 -13.97 -48.80
C LEU A 80 20.18 -13.84 -47.31
N GLN A 81 20.69 -14.90 -46.68
CA GLN A 81 21.04 -14.87 -45.26
C GLN A 81 22.14 -13.84 -44.98
N ARG A 82 23.21 -13.80 -45.78
CA ARG A 82 24.25 -12.76 -45.64
C ARG A 82 23.72 -11.34 -45.79
N GLN A 83 22.78 -11.11 -46.69
CA GLN A 83 22.16 -9.79 -46.85
C GLN A 83 21.24 -9.44 -45.69
N LEU A 84 20.50 -10.43 -45.18
CA LEU A 84 19.67 -10.29 -44.01
C LEU A 84 20.51 -9.93 -42.79
N ASP A 85 21.59 -10.69 -42.52
CA ASP A 85 22.51 -10.44 -41.40
C ASP A 85 23.08 -9.03 -41.46
N SER A 86 23.54 -8.58 -42.64
CA SER A 86 24.09 -7.24 -42.81
C SER A 86 23.05 -6.15 -42.55
N ALA A 87 21.84 -6.29 -43.08
CA ALA A 87 20.77 -5.31 -42.90
C ALA A 87 20.27 -5.28 -41.45
N PHE A 88 20.21 -6.43 -40.79
CA PHE A 88 19.79 -6.53 -39.40
C PHE A 88 20.83 -5.97 -38.43
N ASN A 89 22.11 -6.16 -38.69
CA ASN A 89 23.17 -5.51 -37.89
C ASN A 89 23.04 -3.98 -37.90
N ASP A 90 22.67 -3.38 -39.04
CA ASP A 90 22.48 -1.93 -39.14
C ASP A 90 21.15 -1.50 -38.49
N PHE A 91 20.11 -2.32 -38.60
CA PHE A 91 18.85 -2.11 -37.90
C PHE A 91 19.02 -2.16 -36.38
N GLU A 92 19.75 -3.14 -35.86
CA GLU A 92 20.03 -3.32 -34.43
C GLU A 92 20.80 -2.11 -33.88
N LYS A 93 21.83 -1.65 -34.59
CA LYS A 93 22.58 -0.43 -34.22
C LYS A 93 21.68 0.79 -34.15
N PHE A 94 20.78 0.97 -35.11
CA PHE A 94 19.83 2.08 -35.10
C PHE A 94 18.83 1.97 -33.94
N LEU A 95 18.31 0.76 -33.70
CA LEU A 95 17.32 0.49 -32.66
C LEU A 95 17.89 0.78 -31.27
N ILE A 96 19.13 0.34 -31.01
CA ILE A 96 19.81 0.52 -29.71
C ILE A 96 20.45 1.90 -29.58
N GLY A 97 21.00 2.45 -30.66
CA GLY A 97 21.79 3.67 -30.65
C GLY A 97 20.98 4.95 -30.70
N ASP A 98 19.91 4.99 -31.50
CA ASP A 98 19.17 6.22 -31.78
C ASP A 98 17.72 6.16 -31.29
N LEU A 99 17.03 5.04 -31.48
CA LEU A 99 15.57 4.96 -31.25
C LEU A 99 15.20 4.66 -29.80
N LEU A 100 15.81 3.62 -29.22
CA LEU A 100 15.51 3.14 -27.86
C LEU A 100 16.63 3.47 -26.88
N TYR A 101 17.49 4.42 -27.23
CA TYR A 101 18.55 4.92 -26.37
C TYR A 101 17.99 5.90 -25.33
N ILE A 102 18.18 5.58 -24.06
CA ILE A 102 17.93 6.52 -22.97
C ILE A 102 19.27 7.09 -22.51
N HIS A 103 19.40 8.41 -22.62
CA HIS A 103 20.62 9.11 -22.24
C HIS A 103 20.90 8.92 -20.73
N PRO A 104 22.13 8.61 -20.29
CA PRO A 104 22.46 8.34 -18.89
C PRO A 104 22.09 9.45 -17.90
N ASN A 105 22.08 10.70 -18.36
CA ASN A 105 21.68 11.86 -17.55
C ASN A 105 20.16 12.06 -17.42
N VAL A 106 19.35 11.21 -18.07
CA VAL A 106 17.89 11.27 -17.95
C VAL A 106 17.48 10.41 -16.76
N VAL A 107 16.86 11.05 -15.78
CA VAL A 107 16.27 10.37 -14.62
C VAL A 107 14.81 10.10 -14.93
N LEU A 108 14.43 8.82 -14.86
CA LEU A 108 13.04 8.39 -15.02
C LEU A 108 12.20 8.98 -13.88
N GLU A 109 10.92 9.25 -14.13
CA GLU A 109 10.04 9.81 -13.09
C GLU A 109 9.98 8.94 -11.84
N GLU A 110 10.04 7.62 -12.00
CA GLU A 110 10.06 6.63 -10.92
C GLU A 110 11.29 6.77 -10.01
N ASP A 111 12.42 7.17 -10.59
CA ASP A 111 13.70 7.29 -9.89
C ASP A 111 13.94 8.71 -9.35
N ARG A 112 13.00 9.64 -9.55
CA ARG A 112 13.11 11.02 -9.00
C ARG A 112 13.21 11.04 -7.47
N CYS A 113 12.63 10.06 -6.79
CA CYS A 113 12.74 9.94 -5.33
C CYS A 113 14.18 9.69 -4.87
N GLN A 114 15.04 9.11 -5.72
CA GLN A 114 16.44 8.86 -5.40
C GLN A 114 17.27 10.16 -5.42
N LEU A 115 16.85 11.17 -6.19
CA LEU A 115 17.53 12.47 -6.26
C LEU A 115 17.38 13.31 -4.99
N SER A 116 16.32 13.06 -4.21
CA SER A 116 16.00 13.81 -2.99
C SER A 116 16.30 13.05 -1.71
N TYR A 117 16.80 11.82 -1.81
CA TYR A 117 17.13 11.00 -0.64
C TYR A 117 18.23 11.67 0.19
N ARG A 118 17.98 11.81 1.49
CA ARG A 118 19.01 12.10 2.49
C ARG A 118 18.84 11.17 3.67
N GLU A 119 19.92 10.48 4.02
CA GLU A 119 19.95 9.50 5.11
C GLU A 119 19.55 10.13 6.47
N GLU A 120 19.83 11.42 6.66
CA GLU A 120 19.42 12.17 7.86
C GLU A 120 17.89 12.26 8.02
N TYR A 121 17.16 12.47 6.93
CA TYR A 121 15.70 12.52 6.95
C TYR A 121 15.11 11.15 7.22
N ASP A 122 15.71 10.09 6.66
CA ASP A 122 15.27 8.71 6.83
C ASP A 122 15.37 8.29 8.31
N LYS A 123 16.53 8.51 8.93
CA LYS A 123 16.75 8.28 10.37
C LYS A 123 15.80 9.11 11.25
N ALA A 124 15.46 10.33 10.84
CA ALA A 124 14.51 11.17 11.55
C ALA A 124 13.07 10.64 11.42
N ILE A 125 12.70 10.12 10.25
CA ILE A 125 11.40 9.48 10.01
C ILE A 125 11.29 8.21 10.86
N ASP A 126 12.30 7.35 10.87
CA ASP A 126 12.32 6.13 11.68
C ASP A 126 12.15 6.42 13.18
N LYS A 127 12.89 7.41 13.70
CA LYS A 127 12.73 7.86 15.09
C LYS A 127 11.32 8.36 15.38
N ARG A 128 10.69 9.06 14.43
CA ARG A 128 9.30 9.51 14.57
C ARG A 128 8.33 8.33 14.55
N ILE A 129 8.53 7.35 13.67
CA ILE A 129 7.73 6.13 13.59
C ILE A 129 7.81 5.37 14.92
N ASP A 130 9.01 5.15 15.46
CA ASP A 130 9.18 4.49 16.76
C ASP A 130 8.50 5.27 17.90
N THR A 131 8.66 6.60 17.92
CA THR A 131 8.02 7.46 18.92
C THR A 131 6.50 7.36 18.86
N TYR A 132 5.91 7.44 17.66
CA TYR A 132 4.45 7.34 17.51
C TYR A 132 3.95 5.94 17.82
N THR A 133 4.71 4.89 17.49
CA THR A 133 4.36 3.51 17.81
C THR A 133 4.28 3.31 19.33
N LYS A 134 5.28 3.79 20.07
CA LYS A 134 5.30 3.75 21.55
C LYS A 134 4.13 4.52 22.16
N ARG A 135 3.83 5.72 21.65
CA ARG A 135 2.67 6.52 22.09
C ARG A 135 1.35 5.79 21.83
N LEU A 136 1.23 5.13 20.70
CA LEU A 136 0.01 4.42 20.32
C LEU A 136 -0.23 3.20 21.23
N VAL A 137 0.83 2.49 21.62
CA VAL A 137 0.75 1.42 22.63
C VAL A 137 0.29 1.99 23.98
N ALA A 138 0.89 3.09 24.46
CA ALA A 138 0.49 3.73 25.71
C ALA A 138 -0.97 4.23 25.69
N LEU A 139 -1.44 4.78 24.57
CA LEU A 139 -2.84 5.18 24.41
C LEU A 139 -3.79 3.98 24.44
N ARG A 140 -3.39 2.84 23.88
CA ARG A 140 -4.19 1.60 23.94
C ARG A 140 -4.30 1.08 25.36
N THR A 141 -3.21 1.10 26.15
CA THR A 141 -3.26 0.68 27.55
C THR A 141 -4.13 1.60 28.39
N LEU A 142 -3.98 2.92 28.23
CA LEU A 142 -4.83 3.90 28.91
C LEU A 142 -6.31 3.74 28.53
N LYS A 143 -6.61 3.50 27.25
CA LYS A 143 -7.97 3.21 26.81
C LYS A 143 -8.53 1.96 27.49
N ALA A 144 -7.75 0.90 27.59
CA ALA A 144 -8.19 -0.34 28.24
C ALA A 144 -8.47 -0.13 29.75
N GLU A 145 -7.61 0.64 30.42
CA GLU A 145 -7.79 1.01 31.83
C GLU A 145 -9.03 1.88 32.05
N ALA A 146 -9.20 2.95 31.26
CA ALA A 146 -10.40 3.79 31.31
C ALA A 146 -11.69 2.99 31.04
N THR A 147 -11.64 2.03 30.11
CA THR A 147 -12.80 1.15 29.84
C THR A 147 -13.13 0.26 31.04
N ARG A 148 -12.10 -0.26 31.72
CA ARG A 148 -12.26 -1.08 32.92
C ARG A 148 -12.82 -0.26 34.09
N GLU A 149 -12.31 0.96 34.30
CA GLU A 149 -12.83 1.86 35.33
C GLU A 149 -14.29 2.24 35.07
N LEU A 150 -14.64 2.53 33.82
CA LEU A 150 -16.01 2.85 33.43
C LEU A 150 -16.96 1.68 33.73
N ALA A 151 -16.58 0.44 33.40
CA ALA A 151 -17.35 -0.76 33.74
C ALA A 151 -17.49 -0.95 35.26
N SER A 152 -16.43 -0.67 36.03
CA SER A 152 -16.49 -0.70 37.50
C SER A 152 -17.46 0.34 38.05
N LEU A 153 -17.41 1.58 37.55
CA LEU A 153 -18.32 2.65 37.98
C LEU A 153 -19.77 2.34 37.65
N GLN A 154 -20.04 1.75 36.48
CA GLN A 154 -21.37 1.29 36.11
C GLN A 154 -21.90 0.25 37.10
N SER A 155 -21.08 -0.75 37.46
CA SER A 155 -21.48 -1.76 38.45
C SER A 155 -21.77 -1.17 39.84
N VAL A 156 -21.03 -0.14 40.26
CA VAL A 156 -21.26 0.56 41.52
C VAL A 156 -22.54 1.40 41.46
N SER A 157 -22.79 2.07 40.33
CA SER A 157 -24.02 2.82 40.10
C SER A 157 -25.25 1.92 40.18
N GLU A 158 -25.22 0.78 39.48
CA GLU A 158 -26.30 -0.21 39.50
C GLU A 158 -26.52 -0.77 40.91
N ALA A 159 -25.45 -1.07 41.64
CA ALA A 159 -25.54 -1.53 43.02
C ALA A 159 -26.13 -0.45 43.96
N SER A 160 -25.76 0.82 43.76
CA SER A 160 -26.31 1.93 44.53
C SER A 160 -27.79 2.16 44.26
N GLU A 161 -28.21 2.11 42.99
CA GLU A 161 -29.62 2.22 42.61
C GLU A 161 -30.44 1.08 43.23
N LYS A 162 -29.90 -0.14 43.19
CA LYS A 162 -30.54 -1.30 43.83
C LYS A 162 -30.65 -1.14 45.34
N ALA A 163 -29.60 -0.68 46.02
CA ALA A 163 -29.61 -0.45 47.46
C ALA A 163 -30.62 0.65 47.85
N CYS A 164 -30.69 1.75 47.07
CA CYS A 164 -31.71 2.78 47.27
C CYS A 164 -33.12 2.22 47.13
N ALA A 165 -33.39 1.40 46.10
CA ALA A 165 -34.68 0.77 45.90
C ALA A 165 -35.02 -0.23 47.03
N GLU A 166 -34.05 -1.00 47.51
CA GLU A 166 -34.22 -1.92 48.65
C GLU A 166 -34.55 -1.17 49.94
N ILE A 167 -33.87 -0.05 50.22
CA ILE A 167 -34.16 0.81 51.37
C ILE A 167 -35.55 1.42 51.23
N GLU A 168 -35.90 1.95 50.06
CA GLU A 168 -37.20 2.56 49.82
C GLU A 168 -38.33 1.54 50.03
N ASN A 169 -38.18 0.32 49.51
CA ASN A 169 -39.13 -0.77 49.73
C ASN A 169 -39.20 -1.19 51.21
N ALA A 170 -38.06 -1.34 51.89
CA ALA A 170 -38.04 -1.71 53.31
C ALA A 170 -38.71 -0.64 54.19
N VAL A 171 -38.56 0.64 53.85
CA VAL A 171 -39.23 1.75 54.55
C VAL A 171 -40.73 1.72 54.29
N LYS A 172 -41.14 1.52 53.02
CA LYS A 172 -42.56 1.37 52.65
C LYS A 172 -43.22 0.24 53.44
N ASP A 173 -42.56 -0.92 53.48
CA ASP A 173 -43.07 -2.12 54.16
C ASP A 173 -43.09 -1.97 55.69
N SER A 174 -42.07 -1.34 56.29
CA SER A 174 -41.95 -1.25 57.76
C SER A 174 -42.84 -0.19 58.38
N PHE A 175 -43.16 0.87 57.63
CA PHE A 175 -43.91 2.02 58.15
C PHE A 175 -45.28 2.20 57.50
N GLU A 176 -45.68 1.31 56.57
CA GLU A 176 -46.95 1.36 55.82
C GLU A 176 -47.19 2.74 55.14
N VAL A 177 -46.16 3.26 54.49
CA VAL A 177 -46.17 4.57 53.81
C VAL A 177 -45.79 4.40 52.35
N ASP A 178 -46.34 5.23 51.46
CA ASP A 178 -46.12 5.10 50.01
C ASP A 178 -44.80 5.74 49.55
N SER A 179 -44.15 6.54 50.40
CA SER A 179 -42.83 7.13 50.11
C SER A 179 -42.06 7.54 51.37
N LEU A 180 -40.74 7.68 51.23
CA LEU A 180 -39.87 8.22 52.28
C LEU A 180 -40.21 9.68 52.62
N ASP A 181 -40.64 10.47 51.63
CA ASP A 181 -41.06 11.85 51.84
C ASP A 181 -42.31 11.92 52.71
N GLU A 182 -43.27 11.02 52.49
CA GLU A 182 -44.48 10.91 53.32
C GLU A 182 -44.14 10.54 54.77
N LEU A 183 -43.22 9.60 54.98
CA LEU A 183 -42.72 9.27 56.32
C LEU A 183 -42.09 10.50 57.01
N SER A 184 -41.31 11.28 56.26
CA SER A 184 -40.65 12.48 56.79
C SER A 184 -41.66 13.54 57.26
N VAL A 185 -42.77 13.69 56.51
CA VAL A 185 -43.88 14.58 56.87
C VAL A 185 -44.60 14.08 58.12
N LEU A 186 -44.94 12.78 58.17
CA LEU A 186 -45.61 12.16 59.32
C LEU A 186 -44.80 12.28 60.61
N ILE A 187 -43.48 12.03 60.54
CA ILE A 187 -42.59 12.19 61.70
C ILE A 187 -42.61 13.65 62.16
N ARG A 188 -42.48 14.61 61.23
CA ARG A 188 -42.45 16.04 61.55
C ARG A 188 -43.77 16.51 62.19
N GLU A 189 -44.91 16.04 61.69
CA GLU A 189 -46.23 16.33 62.26
C GLU A 189 -46.40 15.73 63.65
N ARG A 190 -45.96 14.48 63.86
CA ARG A 190 -45.97 13.84 65.18
C ARG A 190 -45.05 14.55 66.16
N THR A 191 -43.83 14.90 65.77
CA THR A 191 -42.88 15.63 66.64
C THR A 191 -43.44 16.99 67.05
N LYS A 192 -44.08 17.71 66.12
CA LYS A 192 -44.76 18.98 66.42
C LYS A 192 -45.90 18.79 67.42
N SER A 193 -46.72 17.76 67.21
CA SER A 193 -47.83 17.41 68.11
C SER A 193 -47.33 17.04 69.51
N PHE A 194 -46.27 16.23 69.62
CA PHE A 194 -45.63 15.91 70.91
C PHE A 194 -45.07 17.15 71.61
N GLY A 195 -44.44 18.06 70.87
CA GLY A 195 -43.94 19.33 71.43
C GLY A 195 -45.07 20.18 72.01
N GLN A 196 -46.23 20.24 71.34
CA GLN A 196 -47.42 20.95 71.83
C GLN A 196 -48.02 20.30 73.08
N ILE A 197 -48.05 18.97 73.12
CA ILE A 197 -48.51 18.23 74.31
C ILE A 197 -47.54 18.46 75.46
N TYR A 198 -46.23 18.41 75.22
CA TYR A 198 -45.21 18.67 76.24
C TYR A 198 -45.28 20.09 76.78
N SER A 199 -45.44 21.10 75.92
CA SER A 199 -45.59 22.49 76.37
C SER A 199 -46.86 22.67 77.21
N ALA A 200 -48.00 22.13 76.77
CA ALA A 200 -49.25 22.18 77.53
C ALA A 200 -49.14 21.44 78.87
N PHE A 201 -48.43 20.31 78.92
CA PHE A 201 -48.20 19.57 80.17
C PHE A 201 -47.25 20.33 81.10
N SER A 202 -46.21 20.98 80.57
CA SER A 202 -45.31 21.82 81.35
C SER A 202 -46.00 23.06 81.92
N GLU A 203 -46.92 23.67 81.17
CA GLU A 203 -47.70 24.82 81.64
C GLU A 203 -48.76 24.43 82.68
N HIS A 204 -49.36 23.23 82.58
CA HIS A 204 -50.40 22.78 83.51
C HIS A 204 -49.88 22.04 84.76
N PHE A 205 -48.73 21.35 84.70
CA PHE A 205 -48.24 20.50 85.81
C PHE A 205 -46.93 20.99 86.48
N LEU A 206 -46.23 21.99 85.93
CA LEU A 206 -45.04 22.60 86.53
C LEU A 206 -45.15 24.11 86.89
N PRO A 207 -46.30 24.71 87.25
CA PRO A 207 -46.30 26.09 87.75
C PRO A 207 -45.83 26.23 89.22
N HIS A 208 -45.53 25.15 89.95
CA HIS A 208 -45.22 25.18 91.39
C HIS A 208 -43.95 24.40 91.82
N LEU A 209 -42.86 24.54 91.07
CA LEU A 209 -41.51 24.28 91.57
C LEU A 209 -40.58 25.42 91.18
#